data_AF-A0A957HQJ4-F1
#
_entry.id   AF-A0A957HQJ4-F1
#
_cell.length_a   1.000
_cell.length_b   1.000
_cell.length_c   1.000
_cell.angle_alpha   90.00
_cell.angle_beta   90.00
_cell.angle_gamma   90.00
#
_symmetry.space_group_name_H-M   'P 1'
#
loop_
_entity.id
_entity.type
_entity.pdbx_description
1 polymer ?
#
loop_
_entity_poly.entity_id
_entity_poly.type
_entity_poly.pdbx_seq_one_letter_code
_entity_poly.pdbx_strand_id
1 'polypeptide(L)' 'RFPVDVNSEAVTASYENGVLTLTVPKAEAIKPKRIEVKVN' A
#
# COMPACT_ATOMS: atom_id res chain seq x y z
N ARG A 1 6.13 -11.39 8.69
CA ARG A 1 4.70 -11.25 8.33
C ARG A 1 4.22 -9.91 8.85
N PHE A 2 3.66 -9.04 8.00
CA PHE A 2 3.18 -7.72 8.43
C PHE A 2 1.81 -7.82 9.12
N PRO A 3 1.49 -6.93 10.07
CA PRO A 3 0.21 -6.92 10.78
C PRO A 3 -0.94 -6.31 9.94
N VAL A 4 -0.63 -5.75 8.77
CA VAL A 4 -1.58 -5.11 7.84
C VAL A 4 -1.31 -5.57 6.42
N ASP A 5 -2.29 -5.39 5.54
CA ASP A 5 -2.09 -5.60 4.11
C ASP A 5 -1.10 -4.57 3.56
N VAL A 6 -0.11 -5.06 2.82
CA VAL A 6 0.99 -4.27 2.26
C VAL A 6 1.04 -4.43 0.76
N ASN A 7 1.47 -3.38 0.07
CA ASN A 7 1.79 -3.47 -1.35
C ASN A 7 3.23 -3.99 -1.51
N SER A 8 3.37 -5.31 -1.64
CA SER A 8 4.68 -5.97 -1.76
C SER A 8 5.46 -5.59 -3.00
N GLU A 9 4.79 -5.15 -4.07
CA GLU A 9 5.44 -4.77 -5.33
C GLU A 9 6.11 -3.39 -5.24
N ALA A 10 5.67 -2.54 -4.32
CA ALA A 10 6.17 -1.18 -4.13
C ALA A 10 7.12 -1.03 -2.92
N VAL A 11 7.69 -2.13 -2.44
CA VAL A 11 8.65 -2.11 -1.32
C VAL A 11 9.98 -1.53 -1.81
N THR A 12 10.56 -0.62 -1.02
CA THR A 12 11.89 -0.07 -1.28
C THR A 12 12.83 -0.27 -0.10
N ALA A 13 14.13 -0.35 -0.37
CA ALA A 13 15.16 -0.50 0.64
C ALA A 13 16.32 0.47 0.36
N SER A 14 16.88 1.03 1.42
CA SER A 14 18.11 1.82 1.39
C SER A 14 19.09 1.31 2.43
N TYR A 15 20.38 1.35 2.11
CA TYR A 15 21.45 0.94 3.02
C TYR A 15 22.45 2.07 3.15
N GLU A 16 22.59 2.61 4.35
CA GLU A 16 23.47 3.74 4.62
C GLU A 16 24.11 3.60 6.00
N ASN A 17 25.41 3.88 6.12
CA ASN A 17 26.16 3.87 7.38
C ASN A 17 25.99 2.58 8.22
N GLY A 18 25.87 1.43 7.55
CA GLY A 18 25.68 0.14 8.23
C GLY A 18 24.23 -0.19 8.60
N VAL A 19 23.26 0.67 8.26
CA VAL A 19 21.84 0.49 8.59
C VAL A 19 21.03 0.23 7.33
N LEU A 20 20.29 -0.88 7.34
CA LEU A 20 19.30 -1.21 6.33
C LEU A 20 17.95 -0.63 6.73
N THR A 21 17.42 0.29 5.94
CA THR A 21 16.08 0.86 6.09
C THR A 21 15.16 0.29 5.01
N LEU A 22 13.99 -0.20 5.43
CA LEU A 22 12.96 -0.76 4.55
C LEU A 22 11.70 0.10 4.62
N THR A 23 11.21 0.53 3.47
CA THR A 23 9.93 1.23 3.34
C THR A 23 8.91 0.26 2.75
N VAL A 24 7.89 -0.07 3.53
CA VAL A 24 6.83 -1.00 3.13
C VAL A 24 5.51 -0.25 3.09
N PRO A 25 5.02 0.12 1.89
CA PRO A 25 3.77 0.84 1.77
C PRO A 25 2.58 -0.06 2.14
N LYS A 26 1.62 0.53 2.84
CA LYS A 26 0.32 -0.12 3.10
C LYS A 26 -0.44 -0.31 1.79
N ALA A 27 -1.20 -1.38 1.68
CA ALA A 27 -2.09 -1.57 0.55
C ALA A 27 -3.15 -0.46 0.51
N GLU A 28 -3.45 0.08 -0.68
CA GLU A 28 -4.52 1.06 -0.83
C GLU A 28 -5.87 0.41 -0.54
N ALA A 29 -6.61 0.98 0.42
CA ALA A 29 -7.99 0.59 0.63
C ALA A 29 -8.84 1.12 -0.54
N ILE A 30 -9.32 0.21 -1.39
CA ILE A 30 -10.23 0.55 -2.48
C ILE A 30 -11.47 1.18 -1.84
N LYS A 31 -11.64 2.50 -1.99
CA LYS A 31 -12.87 3.17 -1.58
C LYS A 31 -14.03 2.62 -2.42
N PRO A 32 -15.19 2.27 -1.82
CA PRO A 32 -16.30 1.72 -2.58
C PRO A 32 -16.71 2.72 -3.66
N LYS A 33 -16.73 2.27 -4.92
CA LYS A 33 -17.25 3.04 -6.04
C LYS A 33 -18.73 3.29 -5.76
N ARG A 34 -19.13 4.54 -5.45
CA ARG A 34 -20.54 4.93 -5.42
C ARG A 34 -21.09 4.66 -6.82
N ILE A 35 -22.00 3.70 -6.93
CA ILE A 35 -22.71 3.44 -8.17
C ILE A 35 -23.81 4.49 -8.24
N GLU A 36 -23.66 5.50 -9.10
CA GLU A 36 -24.76 6.42 -9.43
C GLU A 36 -25.81 5.64 -10.22
N VAL A 37 -26.96 5.37 -9.59
CA VAL A 37 -28.12 4.81 -10.29
C VAL A 37 -28.82 5.96 -11.01
N LYS A 38 -28.67 6.02 -12.34
CA LYS A 38 -29.53 6.87 -13.18
C LYS A 38 -30.86 6.16 -13.39
N VAL A 39 -31.94 6.79 -12.94
CA VAL A 39 -33.31 6.35 -13.21
C VAL A 39 -33.77 7.03 -14.50
N ASN A 40 -34.22 6.25 -15.47
CA ASN A 40 -34.85 6.72 -16.71
C ASN A 40 -36.35 6.97 -16.52
#